data_AF-A0AAE0MES8-F1
#
_entry.id   AF-A0AAE0MES8-F1
#
_cell.length_a   1.000
_cell.length_b   1.000
_cell.length_c   1.000
_cell.angle_alpha   90.00
_cell.angle_beta   90.00
_cell.angle_gamma   90.00
#
_symmetry.space_group_name_H-M   'P 1'
#
loop_
_entity.id
_entity.type
_entity.pdbx_description
1 polymer ?
#
loop_
_entity_poly.entity_id
_entity_poly.type
_entity_poly.pdbx_seq_one_letter_code
_entity_poly.pdbx_strand_id
1 'polypeptide(L)'
;MESVSGRGGDPVHNANLERTVRELERAKEEAQAALNQAPDVSRNSAPAGTHSAQASMEIMAQAYRDVAESEPFLPFPGSVLPALLALRKTNHTINETNEYMDSQRISLEQMNGRLQGLRADLKEQQALQAALEKRAQFLRDDLENRMETTPEQLAKEKIVELKEKKAHYDKETSRLLKSLNWFIKDHLGPMLAAEELGGPVVGDLMDIGSNDLSAGFSAQGKLKKVKEQPDEDRRQRRIDEIWGGNGSQQDQGGKRKREDDEGSAAGLEMRDLTEQLLNNQSSRAVTARRLMCRYLGSQRL
;
A
#
# COMPACT_ATOMS: atom_id res chain seq x y z
N MET A 1 -19.90 -40.22 -19.44
CA MET A 1 -19.77 -41.61 -18.93
C MET A 1 -19.92 -41.47 -17.42
N GLU A 2 -21.01 -41.83 -16.74
CA GLU A 2 -22.04 -42.84 -16.95
C GLU A 2 -23.45 -42.22 -16.93
N SER A 3 -24.30 -42.69 -17.84
CA SER A 3 -25.74 -42.43 -17.80
C SER A 3 -26.35 -43.18 -16.62
N VAL A 4 -26.83 -42.46 -15.60
CA VAL A 4 -27.61 -43.01 -14.49
C VAL A 4 -28.95 -43.51 -15.05
N SER A 5 -28.92 -44.75 -15.53
CA SER A 5 -30.08 -45.58 -15.80
C SER A 5 -30.73 -45.91 -14.46
N GLY A 6 -31.90 -45.35 -14.17
CA GLY A 6 -32.55 -45.61 -12.89
C GLY A 6 -33.85 -44.85 -12.68
N ARG A 7 -34.79 -44.93 -13.65
CA ARG A 7 -36.18 -44.46 -13.43
C ARG A 7 -37.19 -45.44 -14.00
N GLY A 8 -37.08 -46.69 -13.59
CA GLY A 8 -38.21 -47.60 -13.47
C GLY A 8 -38.15 -48.15 -12.07
N GLY A 9 -38.78 -47.46 -11.10
CA GLY A 9 -38.87 -47.99 -9.74
C GLY A 9 -39.58 -49.34 -9.78
N ASP A 10 -39.08 -50.32 -9.03
CA ASP A 10 -39.67 -51.67 -9.01
C ASP A 10 -41.19 -51.55 -8.79
N PRO A 11 -42.02 -52.18 -9.64
CA PRO A 11 -43.48 -52.01 -9.56
C PRO A 11 -44.04 -52.44 -8.20
N VAL A 12 -43.37 -53.39 -7.54
CA VAL A 12 -43.67 -53.84 -6.18
C VAL A 12 -43.36 -52.75 -5.14
N HIS A 13 -42.25 -52.03 -5.30
CA HIS A 13 -41.87 -50.94 -4.42
C HIS A 13 -42.86 -49.77 -4.50
N ASN A 14 -43.28 -49.40 -5.71
CA ASN A 14 -44.28 -48.34 -5.92
C ASN A 14 -45.66 -48.73 -5.34
N ALA A 15 -46.08 -49.98 -5.53
CA ALA A 15 -47.33 -50.47 -4.92
C ALA A 15 -47.28 -50.45 -3.38
N ASN A 16 -46.14 -50.81 -2.80
CA ASN A 16 -45.94 -50.72 -1.35
C ASN A 16 -45.90 -49.27 -0.86
N LEU A 17 -45.29 -48.36 -1.60
CA LEU A 17 -45.32 -46.92 -1.30
C LEU A 17 -46.75 -46.38 -1.26
N GLU A 18 -47.54 -46.62 -2.30
CA GLU A 18 -48.93 -46.19 -2.34
C GLU A 18 -49.76 -46.76 -1.18
N ARG A 19 -49.53 -48.02 -0.82
CA ARG A 19 -50.18 -48.66 0.32
C ARG A 19 -49.79 -47.99 1.64
N THR A 20 -48.52 -47.68 1.84
CA THR A 20 -48.05 -46.96 3.05
C THR A 20 -48.61 -45.55 3.14
N VAL A 21 -48.72 -44.83 2.02
CA VAL A 21 -49.30 -43.48 2.01
C VAL A 21 -50.77 -43.51 2.44
N ARG A 22 -51.57 -44.42 1.86
CA ARG A 22 -52.99 -44.56 2.23
C ARG A 22 -53.18 -44.97 3.69
N GLU A 23 -52.31 -45.84 4.21
CA GLU A 23 -52.33 -46.23 5.63
C GLU A 23 -52.06 -45.04 6.55
N LEU A 24 -51.04 -44.22 6.24
CA LEU A 24 -50.69 -43.04 7.04
C LEU A 24 -51.75 -41.94 6.97
N GLU A 25 -52.34 -41.72 5.79
CA GLU A 25 -53.45 -40.78 5.63
C GLU A 25 -54.64 -41.21 6.46
N ARG A 26 -54.99 -42.50 6.42
CA ARG A 26 -56.05 -43.08 7.24
C ARG A 26 -55.75 -42.94 8.73
N ALA A 27 -54.56 -43.31 9.18
CA ALA A 27 -54.15 -43.20 10.58
C ALA A 27 -54.17 -41.74 11.08
N LYS A 28 -53.78 -40.79 10.22
CA LYS A 28 -53.87 -39.37 10.50
C LYS A 28 -55.33 -38.91 10.62
N GLU A 29 -56.20 -39.32 9.70
CA GLU A 29 -57.62 -38.97 9.74
C GLU A 29 -58.32 -39.57 10.97
N GLU A 30 -58.01 -40.81 11.32
CA GLU A 30 -58.52 -41.49 12.52
C GLU A 30 -58.05 -40.76 13.80
N ALA A 31 -56.76 -40.39 13.88
CA ALA A 31 -56.24 -39.61 15.00
C ALA A 31 -56.86 -38.20 15.08
N GLN A 32 -57.07 -37.55 13.94
CA GLN A 32 -57.74 -36.25 13.88
C GLN A 32 -59.22 -36.35 14.26
N ALA A 33 -59.92 -37.39 13.82
CA ALA A 33 -61.29 -37.66 14.20
C ALA A 33 -61.40 -37.96 15.70
N ALA A 34 -60.47 -38.73 16.27
CA ALA A 34 -60.38 -38.97 17.71
C ALA A 34 -60.11 -37.68 18.49
N LEU A 35 -59.24 -36.81 17.98
CA LEU A 35 -58.99 -35.49 18.58
C LEU A 35 -60.22 -34.58 18.52
N ASN A 36 -60.99 -34.62 17.43
CA ASN A 36 -62.21 -33.84 17.27
C ASN A 36 -63.41 -34.39 18.08
N GLN A 37 -63.41 -35.70 18.36
CA GLN A 37 -64.40 -36.36 19.21
C GLN A 37 -64.05 -36.28 20.70
N ALA A 38 -62.77 -36.05 21.03
CA ALA A 38 -62.39 -35.70 22.39
C ALA A 38 -63.13 -34.41 22.76
N PRO A 39 -64.03 -34.45 23.76
CA PRO A 39 -64.74 -33.26 24.19
C PRO A 39 -63.71 -32.22 24.64
N ASP A 40 -64.01 -30.93 24.42
CA ASP A 40 -63.27 -29.81 24.96
C ASP A 40 -63.18 -29.97 26.50
N VAL A 41 -62.17 -30.69 27.00
CA VAL A 41 -61.90 -30.86 28.44
C VAL A 41 -61.63 -29.49 29.09
N SER A 42 -61.42 -28.45 28.27
CA SER A 42 -61.32 -27.07 28.70
C SER A 42 -62.65 -26.38 29.05
N ARG A 43 -63.83 -26.94 28.77
CA ARG A 43 -65.10 -26.20 28.96
C ARG A 43 -66.06 -26.73 30.02
N ASN A 44 -66.03 -28.02 30.38
CA ASN A 44 -67.07 -28.61 31.23
C ASN A 44 -66.60 -29.33 32.50
N SER A 45 -65.32 -29.26 32.88
CA SER A 45 -64.88 -29.70 34.22
C SER A 45 -64.14 -28.59 34.98
N ALA A 46 -64.81 -28.11 36.02
CA ALA A 46 -64.34 -27.25 37.12
C ALA A 46 -64.29 -25.71 36.87
N PRO A 47 -64.76 -24.92 37.86
CA PRO A 47 -64.82 -23.46 37.78
C PRO A 47 -63.40 -22.88 37.70
N ALA A 48 -63.26 -21.83 36.90
CA ALA A 48 -62.04 -21.06 36.72
C ALA A 48 -61.46 -20.59 38.06
N GLY A 49 -60.46 -21.31 38.59
CA GLY A 49 -59.77 -20.89 39.82
C GLY A 49 -58.89 -21.92 40.55
N THR A 50 -58.88 -23.21 40.21
CA THR A 50 -58.29 -24.25 41.10
C THR A 50 -57.35 -25.27 40.45
N HIS A 51 -56.60 -24.93 39.40
CA HIS A 51 -55.44 -25.74 39.01
C HIS A 51 -54.17 -25.08 39.55
N SER A 52 -53.67 -25.56 40.69
CA SER A 52 -52.31 -25.24 41.12
C SER A 52 -51.33 -25.74 40.05
N ALA A 53 -50.16 -25.09 39.89
CA ALA A 53 -49.13 -25.54 38.95
C ALA A 53 -48.69 -27.01 39.19
N GLN A 54 -48.91 -27.52 40.41
CA GLN A 54 -48.66 -28.91 40.78
C GLN A 54 -49.72 -29.86 40.20
N ALA A 55 -51.01 -29.48 40.26
CA ALA A 55 -52.09 -30.28 39.69
C ALA A 55 -51.98 -30.40 38.15
N SER A 56 -51.57 -29.34 37.46
CA SER A 56 -51.35 -29.41 36.00
C SER A 56 -50.13 -30.25 35.62
N MET A 57 -49.03 -30.19 36.39
CA MET A 57 -47.89 -31.09 36.20
C MET A 57 -48.23 -32.55 36.45
N GLU A 58 -49.07 -32.84 37.45
CA GLU A 58 -49.48 -34.21 37.76
C GLU A 58 -50.37 -34.80 36.66
N ILE A 59 -51.31 -34.02 36.12
CA ILE A 59 -52.13 -34.42 34.97
C ILE A 59 -51.25 -34.65 33.73
N MET A 60 -50.28 -33.76 33.45
CA MET A 60 -49.34 -33.95 32.33
C MET A 60 -48.47 -35.18 32.53
N ALA A 61 -47.96 -35.42 33.75
CA ALA A 61 -47.13 -36.58 34.05
C ALA A 61 -47.90 -37.90 33.91
N GLN A 62 -49.18 -37.93 34.32
CA GLN A 62 -50.06 -39.07 34.09
C GLN A 62 -50.29 -39.28 32.59
N ALA A 63 -50.64 -38.23 31.84
CA ALA A 63 -50.82 -38.32 30.39
C ALA A 63 -49.56 -38.83 29.65
N TYR A 64 -48.36 -38.40 30.05
CA TYR A 64 -47.11 -38.93 29.48
C TYR A 64 -46.86 -40.39 29.82
N ARG A 65 -47.25 -40.85 31.03
CA ARG A 65 -47.17 -42.28 31.38
C ARG A 65 -48.17 -43.09 30.57
N ASP A 66 -49.40 -42.61 30.44
CA ASP A 66 -50.44 -43.27 29.66
C ASP A 66 -50.05 -43.38 28.18
N VAL A 67 -49.41 -42.34 27.61
CA VAL A 67 -48.87 -42.38 26.24
C VAL A 67 -47.69 -43.36 26.14
N ALA A 68 -46.81 -43.43 27.15
CA ALA A 68 -45.70 -44.38 27.15
C ALA A 68 -46.14 -45.84 27.31
N GLU A 69 -47.26 -46.08 27.99
CA GLU A 69 -47.87 -47.40 28.18
C GLU A 69 -48.73 -47.83 26.98
N SER A 70 -49.13 -46.90 26.12
CA SER A 70 -49.90 -47.19 24.91
C SER A 70 -49.05 -47.82 23.80
N GLU A 71 -49.65 -48.71 23.02
CA GLU A 71 -48.94 -49.41 21.96
C GLU A 71 -48.54 -48.43 20.84
N PRO A 72 -47.25 -48.37 20.47
CA PRO A 72 -46.80 -47.47 19.42
C PRO A 72 -47.34 -47.92 18.07
N PHE A 73 -47.66 -46.97 17.20
CA PHE A 73 -48.05 -47.26 15.83
C PHE A 73 -46.90 -47.99 15.10
N LEU A 74 -47.18 -49.23 14.69
CA LEU A 74 -46.27 -50.07 13.92
C LEU A 74 -46.81 -50.21 12.49
N PRO A 75 -46.03 -49.86 11.45
CA PRO A 75 -46.48 -50.00 10.08
C PRO A 75 -46.57 -51.49 9.68
N PHE A 76 -47.36 -51.80 8.66
CA PHE A 76 -47.50 -53.18 8.18
C PHE A 76 -46.15 -53.81 7.75
N PRO A 77 -46.00 -55.14 7.88
CA PRO A 77 -44.78 -55.85 7.45
C PRO A 77 -44.63 -55.77 5.92
N GLY A 78 -43.56 -55.12 5.45
CA GLY A 78 -43.35 -54.79 4.04
C GLY A 78 -43.53 -53.31 3.70
N SER A 79 -43.85 -52.48 4.70
CA SER A 79 -43.84 -51.03 4.58
C SER A 79 -42.44 -50.50 4.23
N VAL A 80 -42.39 -49.54 3.32
CA VAL A 80 -41.16 -48.84 2.89
C VAL A 80 -40.78 -47.73 3.88
N LEU A 81 -41.65 -47.38 4.81
CA LEU A 81 -41.49 -46.23 5.71
C LEU A 81 -40.24 -46.30 6.60
N PRO A 82 -39.91 -47.44 7.26
CA PRO A 82 -38.68 -47.53 8.05
C PRO A 82 -37.42 -47.28 7.21
N ALA A 83 -37.39 -47.78 5.97
CA ALA A 83 -36.27 -47.58 5.06
C ALA A 83 -36.16 -46.12 4.59
N LEU A 84 -37.27 -45.46 4.26
CA LEU A 84 -37.29 -44.04 3.89
C LEU A 84 -36.90 -43.14 5.06
N LEU A 85 -37.38 -43.47 6.26
CA LEU A 85 -37.04 -42.72 7.47
C LEU A 85 -35.55 -42.87 7.78
N ALA A 86 -35.01 -44.09 7.70
CA ALA A 86 -33.58 -44.34 7.84
C ALA A 86 -32.80 -43.50 6.81
N LEU A 87 -33.17 -43.55 5.52
CA LEU A 87 -32.50 -42.78 4.47
C LEU A 87 -32.56 -41.27 4.71
N ARG A 88 -33.73 -40.74 5.10
CA ARG A 88 -33.90 -39.32 5.39
C ARG A 88 -33.04 -38.91 6.60
N LYS A 89 -33.04 -39.72 7.65
CA LYS A 89 -32.25 -39.47 8.86
C LYS A 89 -30.76 -39.55 8.56
N THR A 90 -30.29 -40.54 7.81
CA THR A 90 -28.87 -40.63 7.42
C THR A 90 -28.46 -39.44 6.57
N ASN A 91 -29.27 -39.03 5.60
CA ASN A 91 -28.98 -37.84 4.78
C ASN A 91 -28.94 -36.57 5.62
N HIS A 92 -29.87 -36.43 6.56
CA HIS A 92 -29.87 -35.30 7.49
C HIS A 92 -28.62 -35.28 8.36
N THR A 93 -28.25 -36.43 8.97
CA THR A 93 -27.03 -36.53 9.77
C THR A 93 -25.77 -36.26 8.95
N ILE A 94 -25.72 -36.73 7.69
CA ILE A 94 -24.58 -36.43 6.80
C ILE A 94 -24.47 -34.93 6.58
N ASN A 95 -25.59 -34.25 6.27
CA ASN A 95 -25.59 -32.81 6.07
C ASN A 95 -25.17 -32.05 7.34
N GLU A 96 -25.73 -32.40 8.51
CA GLU A 96 -25.36 -31.80 9.79
C GLU A 96 -23.87 -32.03 10.12
N THR A 97 -23.34 -33.23 9.85
CA THR A 97 -21.91 -33.50 10.07
C THR A 97 -21.01 -32.71 9.13
N ASN A 98 -21.42 -32.50 7.87
CA ASN A 98 -20.67 -31.70 6.93
C ASN A 98 -20.65 -30.22 7.36
N GLU A 99 -21.80 -29.66 7.72
CA GLU A 99 -21.91 -28.29 8.23
C GLU A 99 -21.06 -28.10 9.50
N TYR A 100 -21.09 -29.09 10.40
CA TYR A 100 -20.24 -29.09 11.59
C TYR A 100 -18.74 -29.12 11.23
N MET A 101 -18.33 -30.00 10.31
CA MET A 101 -16.94 -30.10 9.86
C MET A 101 -16.46 -28.81 9.21
N ASP A 102 -17.30 -28.16 8.40
CA ASP A 102 -16.97 -26.87 7.78
C ASP A 102 -16.78 -25.78 8.84
N SER A 103 -17.68 -25.70 9.82
CA SER A 103 -17.54 -24.74 10.93
C SER A 103 -16.25 -24.98 11.73
N GLN A 104 -15.89 -26.26 11.93
CA GLN A 104 -14.71 -26.63 12.69
C GLN A 104 -13.43 -26.38 11.92
N ARG A 105 -13.45 -26.56 10.60
CA ARG A 105 -12.34 -26.20 9.72
C ARG A 105 -12.01 -24.71 9.78
N ILE A 106 -13.03 -23.85 9.73
CA ILE A 106 -12.85 -22.40 9.87
C ILE A 106 -12.19 -22.07 11.22
N SER A 107 -12.66 -22.68 12.31
CA SER A 107 -12.07 -22.51 13.64
C SER A 107 -10.60 -22.95 13.68
N LEU A 108 -10.27 -24.10 13.10
CA LEU A 108 -8.90 -24.61 13.03
C LEU A 108 -7.99 -23.70 12.19
N GLU A 109 -8.47 -23.20 11.07
CA GLU A 109 -7.72 -22.25 10.23
C GLU A 109 -7.44 -20.94 10.98
N GLN A 110 -8.41 -20.41 11.71
CA GLN A 110 -8.23 -19.23 12.57
C GLN A 110 -7.21 -19.48 13.68
N MET A 111 -7.28 -20.63 14.36
CA MET A 111 -6.34 -21.00 15.43
C MET A 111 -4.92 -21.20 14.89
N ASN A 112 -4.79 -21.82 13.72
CA ASN A 112 -3.50 -21.95 13.04
C ASN A 112 -2.93 -20.59 12.63
N GLY A 113 -3.75 -19.68 12.10
CA GLY A 113 -3.34 -18.32 11.79
C GLY A 113 -2.82 -17.59 13.03
N ARG A 114 -3.54 -17.69 14.16
CA ARG A 114 -3.09 -17.13 15.45
C ARG A 114 -1.78 -17.74 15.94
N LEU A 115 -1.61 -19.06 15.84
CA LEU A 115 -0.37 -19.73 16.21
C LEU A 115 0.81 -19.30 15.34
N GLN A 116 0.59 -19.06 14.04
CA GLN A 116 1.64 -18.55 13.16
C GLN A 116 2.04 -17.12 13.53
N GLY A 117 1.07 -16.25 13.83
CA GLY A 117 1.32 -14.89 14.34
C GLY A 117 2.15 -14.91 15.61
N LEU A 118 1.73 -15.66 16.63
CA LEU A 118 2.46 -15.78 17.89
C LEU A 118 3.88 -16.34 17.72
N ARG A 119 4.10 -17.24 16.76
CA ARG A 119 5.45 -17.74 16.44
C ARG A 119 6.32 -16.67 15.79
N ALA A 120 5.75 -15.81 14.95
CA ALA A 120 6.48 -14.69 14.36
C ALA A 120 6.84 -13.66 15.44
N ASP A 121 5.90 -13.30 16.30
CA ASP A 121 6.11 -12.38 17.42
C ASP A 121 7.21 -12.89 18.37
N LEU A 122 7.19 -14.19 18.69
CA LEU A 122 8.21 -14.82 19.52
C LEU A 122 9.61 -14.69 18.88
N LYS A 123 9.72 -14.97 17.57
CA LYS A 123 11.00 -14.82 16.85
C LYS A 123 11.48 -13.37 16.84
N GLU A 124 10.58 -12.41 16.66
CA GLU A 124 10.92 -10.99 16.73
C GLU A 124 11.40 -10.60 18.13
N GLN A 125 10.70 -11.04 19.18
CA GLN A 125 11.12 -10.82 20.57
C GLN A 125 12.50 -11.42 20.86
N GLN A 126 12.79 -12.61 20.35
CA GLN A 126 14.12 -13.23 20.47
C GLN A 126 15.20 -12.43 19.73
N ALA A 127 14.90 -11.93 18.54
CA ALA A 127 15.83 -11.08 17.79
C ALA A 127 16.09 -9.76 18.51
N LEU A 128 15.05 -9.14 19.07
CA LEU A 128 15.15 -7.93 19.89
C LEU A 128 15.96 -8.19 21.15
N GLN A 129 15.70 -9.28 21.86
CA GLN A 129 16.48 -9.68 23.03
C GLN A 129 17.96 -9.85 22.68
N ALA A 130 18.28 -10.58 21.63
CA ALA A 130 19.66 -10.77 21.17
C ALA A 130 20.33 -9.44 20.79
N ALA A 131 19.60 -8.52 20.15
CA ALA A 131 20.11 -7.19 19.82
C ALA A 131 20.37 -6.34 21.08
N LEU A 132 19.49 -6.40 22.07
CA LEU A 132 19.66 -5.71 23.34
C LEU A 132 20.82 -6.28 24.16
N GLU A 133 20.98 -7.60 24.19
CA GLU A 133 22.11 -8.27 24.83
C GLU A 133 23.43 -7.87 24.19
N LYS A 134 23.51 -7.87 22.85
CA LYS A 134 24.68 -7.38 22.11
C LYS A 134 24.99 -5.92 22.43
N ARG A 135 23.97 -5.06 22.50
CA ARG A 135 24.17 -3.65 22.87
C ARG A 135 24.64 -3.50 24.31
N ALA A 136 24.09 -4.26 25.23
CA ALA A 136 24.51 -4.25 26.64
C ALA A 136 25.97 -4.71 26.78
N GLN A 137 26.38 -5.75 26.05
CA GLN A 137 27.77 -6.18 25.96
C GLN A 137 28.65 -5.08 25.39
N PHE A 138 28.31 -4.54 24.21
CA PHE A 138 29.04 -3.44 23.59
C PHE A 138 29.21 -2.23 24.52
N LEU A 139 28.17 -1.86 25.28
CA LEU A 139 28.26 -0.75 26.23
C LEU A 139 29.15 -1.08 27.43
N ARG A 140 29.17 -2.33 27.91
CA ARG A 140 30.10 -2.76 28.96
C ARG A 140 31.53 -2.71 28.45
N ASP A 141 31.78 -3.24 27.26
CA ASP A 141 33.09 -3.24 26.62
C ASP A 141 33.57 -1.81 26.33
N ASP A 142 32.68 -0.91 25.84
CA ASP A 142 32.99 0.52 25.65
C ASP A 142 33.32 1.22 26.98
N LEU A 143 32.61 0.91 28.06
CA LEU A 143 32.94 1.45 29.39
C LEU A 143 34.28 0.94 29.90
N GLU A 144 34.60 -0.34 29.72
CA GLU A 144 35.89 -0.93 30.10
C GLU A 144 37.03 -0.29 29.29
N ASN A 145 36.89 -0.19 27.96
CA ASN A 145 37.85 0.50 27.08
C ASN A 145 38.03 1.98 27.48
N ARG A 146 36.96 2.67 27.90
CA ARG A 146 37.04 4.06 28.39
C ARG A 146 37.72 4.17 29.76
N MET A 147 37.65 3.14 30.60
CA MET A 147 38.38 3.10 31.86
C MET A 147 39.87 2.85 31.63
N GLU A 148 40.23 2.09 30.60
CA GLU A 148 41.62 1.81 30.22
C GLU A 148 42.29 2.99 29.47
N THR A 149 41.51 3.80 28.74
CA THR A 149 42.02 4.95 27.98
C THR A 149 42.15 6.21 28.83
N THR A 150 43.30 6.88 28.72
CA THR A 150 43.50 8.16 29.43
C THR A 150 42.67 9.28 28.77
N PRO A 151 42.19 10.27 29.53
CA PRO A 151 41.35 11.36 28.99
C PRO A 151 42.05 12.15 27.87
N GLU A 152 43.38 12.18 27.85
CA GLU A 152 44.16 12.81 26.78
C GLU A 152 44.13 12.02 25.46
N GLN A 153 44.10 10.69 25.52
CA GLN A 153 43.98 9.83 24.34
C GLN A 153 42.58 9.96 23.74
N LEU A 154 41.55 10.01 24.58
CA LEU A 154 40.15 10.19 24.18
C LEU A 154 39.94 11.55 23.48
N ALA A 155 40.56 12.62 23.99
CA ALA A 155 40.53 13.94 23.35
C ALA A 155 41.19 13.93 21.96
N LYS A 156 42.32 13.22 21.79
CA LYS A 156 43.00 13.08 20.49
C LYS A 156 42.13 12.32 19.49
N GLU A 157 41.50 11.22 19.91
CA GLU A 157 40.59 10.44 19.07
C GLU A 157 39.39 11.29 18.60
N LYS A 158 38.77 12.05 19.51
CA LYS A 158 37.68 12.97 19.16
C LYS A 158 38.10 14.04 18.15
N ILE A 159 39.33 14.55 18.25
CA ILE A 159 39.86 15.49 17.27
C ILE A 159 40.04 14.82 15.89
N VAL A 160 40.49 13.57 15.85
CA VAL A 160 40.62 12.80 14.60
C VAL A 160 39.23 12.56 13.98
N GLU A 161 38.26 12.10 14.77
CA GLU A 161 36.88 11.89 14.33
C GLU A 161 36.26 13.19 13.75
N LEU A 162 36.46 14.33 14.41
CA LEU A 162 35.99 15.63 13.93
C LEU A 162 36.71 16.08 12.64
N LYS A 163 37.99 15.77 12.49
CA LYS A 163 38.74 16.06 11.25
C LYS A 163 38.24 15.21 10.09
N GLU A 164 37.96 13.94 10.31
CA GLU A 164 37.39 13.05 9.30
C GLU A 164 36.00 13.50 8.86
N LYS A 165 35.12 13.84 9.81
CA LYS A 165 33.80 14.41 9.50
C LYS A 165 33.92 15.71 8.70
N LYS A 166 34.84 16.59 9.08
CA LYS A 166 35.10 17.82 8.32
C LYS A 166 35.53 17.48 6.88
N ALA A 167 36.51 16.59 6.71
CA ALA A 167 36.97 16.18 5.38
C ALA A 167 35.87 15.56 4.53
N HIS A 168 34.97 14.77 5.13
CA HIS A 168 33.78 14.23 4.47
C HIS A 168 32.84 15.35 3.98
N TYR A 169 32.49 16.31 4.84
CA TYR A 169 31.64 17.43 4.46
C TYR A 169 32.30 18.36 3.43
N ASP A 170 33.62 18.58 3.52
CA ASP A 170 34.37 19.33 2.51
C ASP A 170 34.31 18.62 1.14
N LYS A 171 34.35 17.28 1.12
CA LYS A 171 34.19 16.49 -0.10
C LYS A 171 32.78 16.60 -0.68
N GLU A 172 31.75 16.45 0.15
CA GLU A 172 30.35 16.57 -0.29
C GLU A 172 30.01 17.99 -0.78
N THR A 173 30.49 19.03 -0.10
CA THR A 173 30.33 20.43 -0.55
C THR A 173 31.05 20.67 -1.88
N SER A 174 32.26 20.12 -2.08
CA SER A 174 32.95 20.22 -3.37
C SER A 174 32.20 19.51 -4.52
N ARG A 175 31.51 18.40 -4.22
CA ARG A 175 30.67 17.69 -5.20
C ARG A 175 29.43 18.52 -5.55
N LEU A 176 28.77 19.08 -4.55
CA LEU A 176 27.60 19.94 -4.73
C LEU A 176 27.93 21.22 -5.51
N LEU A 177 29.06 21.87 -5.20
CA LEU A 177 29.51 23.04 -5.95
C LEU A 177 29.83 22.71 -7.41
N LYS A 178 30.39 21.53 -7.67
CA LYS A 178 30.61 21.05 -9.05
C LYS A 178 29.30 20.82 -9.79
N SER A 179 28.32 20.16 -9.18
CA SER A 179 27.01 19.94 -9.81
C SER A 179 26.25 21.25 -10.02
N LEU A 180 26.35 22.19 -9.07
CA LEU A 180 25.76 23.52 -9.21
C LEU A 180 26.41 24.29 -10.36
N ASN A 181 27.73 24.30 -10.44
CA ASN A 181 28.46 24.95 -11.53
C ASN A 181 28.14 24.33 -12.90
N TRP A 182 27.95 23.01 -12.95
CA TRP A 182 27.52 22.32 -14.16
C TRP A 182 26.09 22.74 -14.55
N PHE A 183 25.15 22.74 -13.60
CA PHE A 183 23.78 23.20 -13.84
C PHE A 183 23.71 24.66 -14.31
N ILE A 184 24.52 25.54 -13.71
CA ILE A 184 24.57 26.96 -14.10
C ILE A 184 25.06 27.10 -15.55
N LYS A 185 26.06 26.31 -15.97
CA LYS A 185 26.62 26.39 -17.33
C LYS A 185 25.72 25.77 -18.39
N ASP A 186 25.18 24.58 -18.11
CA ASP A 186 24.51 23.77 -19.13
C ASP A 186 23.03 24.10 -19.24
N HIS A 187 22.41 24.60 -18.17
CA HIS A 187 20.97 24.89 -18.15
C HIS A 187 20.69 26.37 -17.89
N LEU A 188 21.18 26.94 -16.79
CA LEU A 188 20.78 28.29 -16.38
C LEU A 188 21.33 29.40 -17.29
N GLY A 189 22.59 29.30 -17.71
CA GLY A 189 23.25 30.27 -18.60
C GLY A 189 22.53 30.41 -19.95
N PRO A 190 22.25 29.31 -20.67
CA PRO A 190 21.46 29.35 -21.90
C PRO A 190 20.04 29.88 -21.70
N MET A 191 19.37 29.52 -20.60
CA MET A 191 18.02 30.03 -20.32
C MET A 191 18.02 31.53 -20.04
N LEU A 192 19.00 32.05 -19.30
CA LEU A 192 19.14 33.48 -19.03
C LEU A 192 19.50 34.27 -20.28
N ALA A 193 20.42 33.76 -21.11
CA ALA A 193 20.74 34.39 -22.38
C ALA A 193 19.53 34.39 -23.33
N ALA A 194 18.70 33.33 -23.32
CA ALA A 194 17.45 33.30 -24.06
C ALA A 194 16.51 34.42 -23.62
N GLU A 195 16.36 34.66 -22.31
CA GLU A 195 15.56 35.76 -21.76
C GLU A 195 16.06 37.13 -22.23
N GLU A 196 17.38 37.38 -22.14
CA GLU A 196 17.99 38.65 -22.59
C GLU A 196 17.79 38.88 -24.10
N LEU A 197 17.77 37.81 -24.89
CA LEU A 197 17.50 37.84 -26.33
C LEU A 197 15.99 37.89 -26.68
N GLY A 198 15.11 38.03 -25.69
CA GLY A 198 13.65 38.13 -25.88
C GLY A 198 12.93 36.79 -26.09
N GLY A 199 13.57 35.70 -25.67
CA GLY A 199 13.03 34.34 -25.61
C GLY A 199 12.12 34.10 -24.40
N PRO A 200 11.69 32.86 -24.18
CA PRO A 200 10.81 32.50 -23.05
C PRO A 200 11.49 32.77 -21.70
N VAL A 201 10.69 33.10 -20.68
CA VAL A 201 11.18 33.35 -19.31
C VAL A 201 11.80 32.07 -18.72
N VAL A 202 12.87 32.22 -17.94
CA VAL A 202 13.55 31.10 -17.26
C VAL A 202 12.55 30.25 -16.47
N GLY A 203 12.34 29.00 -16.91
CA GLY A 203 11.43 28.03 -16.28
C GLY A 203 10.21 27.62 -17.13
N ASP A 204 9.86 28.36 -18.18
CA ASP A 204 8.72 28.01 -19.06
C ASP A 204 9.06 26.92 -20.10
N LEU A 205 10.33 26.82 -20.51
CA LEU A 205 10.86 25.71 -21.31
C LEU A 205 12.12 25.15 -20.64
N MET A 206 12.14 23.84 -20.37
CA MET A 206 13.20 23.18 -19.60
C MET A 206 14.47 22.88 -20.41
N ASP A 207 14.35 22.75 -21.74
CA ASP A 207 15.46 22.33 -22.61
C ASP A 207 15.70 23.35 -23.73
N ILE A 208 16.36 24.46 -23.40
CA ILE A 208 16.86 25.43 -24.39
C ILE A 208 18.35 25.17 -24.57
N GLY A 209 18.72 24.54 -25.69
CA GLY A 209 20.12 24.28 -26.04
C GLY A 209 20.76 25.47 -26.73
N SER A 210 22.08 25.51 -26.83
CA SER A 210 22.77 26.59 -27.55
C SER A 210 22.41 26.67 -29.05
N ASN A 211 21.97 25.55 -29.63
CA ASN A 211 21.39 25.51 -30.98
C ASN A 211 20.10 26.34 -31.10
N ASP A 212 19.28 26.42 -30.04
CA ASP A 212 18.01 27.16 -30.01
C ASP A 212 18.24 28.67 -29.84
N LEU A 213 19.30 29.06 -29.12
CA LEU A 213 19.76 30.45 -29.04
C LEU A 213 20.15 30.98 -30.43
N SER A 214 20.82 30.15 -31.24
CA SER A 214 21.28 30.53 -32.58
C SER A 214 20.17 30.70 -33.62
N ALA A 215 18.99 30.10 -33.39
CA ALA A 215 17.84 30.24 -34.27
C ALA A 215 17.13 31.61 -34.08
N GLY A 216 17.38 32.27 -32.94
CA GLY A 216 16.76 33.54 -32.56
C GLY A 216 15.27 33.39 -32.21
N PHE A 217 14.83 34.11 -31.19
CA PHE A 217 13.44 34.11 -30.74
C PHE A 217 12.68 35.30 -31.34
N SER A 218 11.43 35.08 -31.74
CA SER A 218 10.51 36.19 -32.07
C SER A 218 10.08 36.89 -30.78
N ALA A 219 9.67 38.17 -30.83
CA ALA A 219 9.21 38.96 -29.68
C ALA A 219 8.00 38.37 -28.90
N GLN A 220 7.47 37.23 -29.33
CA GLN A 220 6.47 36.42 -28.61
C GLN A 220 7.06 35.11 -28.03
N GLY A 221 8.39 34.99 -27.89
CA GLY A 221 9.08 33.84 -27.27
C GLY A 221 9.12 32.55 -28.10
N LYS A 222 8.72 32.58 -29.39
CA LYS A 222 8.69 31.40 -30.26
C LYS A 222 9.94 31.29 -31.14
N LEU A 223 10.49 30.08 -31.21
CA LEU A 223 11.62 29.71 -32.10
C LEU A 223 11.32 30.06 -33.56
N LYS A 224 12.19 30.85 -34.19
CA LYS A 224 12.05 31.25 -35.59
C LYS A 224 12.57 30.15 -36.50
N LYS A 225 11.67 29.41 -37.16
CA LYS A 225 12.05 28.38 -38.15
C LYS A 225 12.74 29.04 -39.35
N VAL A 226 14.01 28.71 -39.59
CA VAL A 226 14.75 29.08 -40.80
C VAL A 226 14.14 28.33 -41.99
N LYS A 227 13.62 29.06 -42.99
CA LYS A 227 13.16 28.46 -44.26
C LYS A 227 14.38 28.10 -45.11
N GLU A 228 14.50 26.82 -45.47
CA GLU A 228 15.39 26.34 -46.53
C GLU A 228 14.79 26.60 -47.92
N GLN A 229 15.68 26.74 -48.91
CA GLN A 229 15.53 26.93 -50.37
C GLN A 229 15.58 28.38 -50.90
N PRO A 230 16.65 28.76 -51.65
CA PRO A 230 16.64 29.92 -52.51
C PRO A 230 16.15 29.51 -53.91
N ASP A 231 14.99 30.04 -54.31
CA ASP A 231 14.53 29.96 -55.70
C ASP A 231 15.13 31.14 -56.49
N GLU A 232 15.83 30.81 -57.57
CA GLU A 232 16.52 31.73 -58.46
C GLU A 232 15.51 32.49 -59.34
N ASP A 233 15.04 33.66 -58.90
CA ASP A 233 14.65 34.71 -59.85
C ASP A 233 14.30 36.03 -59.15
N ARG A 234 15.25 36.98 -59.19
CA ARG A 234 14.98 38.40 -59.51
C ARG A 234 16.28 39.19 -59.48
N ARG A 235 16.80 39.36 -60.69
CA ARG A 235 17.79 40.38 -61.06
C ARG A 235 17.23 41.77 -60.80
N GLN A 236 17.71 42.46 -59.77
CA GLN A 236 17.83 43.92 -59.69
C GLN A 236 18.57 44.27 -58.39
N ARG A 237 19.89 44.45 -58.48
CA ARG A 237 20.69 45.02 -57.40
C ARG A 237 20.58 46.55 -57.44
N ARG A 238 20.40 47.18 -56.28
CA ARG A 238 20.43 48.64 -56.14
C ARG A 238 21.88 49.11 -56.23
N ILE A 239 22.07 50.28 -56.84
CA ILE A 239 23.37 50.86 -57.19
C ILE A 239 24.19 51.26 -55.94
N ASP A 240 23.58 51.16 -54.76
CA ASP A 240 24.23 51.35 -53.45
C ASP A 240 25.25 50.25 -53.11
N GLU A 241 25.30 49.14 -53.87
CA GLU A 241 26.26 48.03 -53.68
C GLU A 241 27.58 48.18 -54.47
N ILE A 242 27.77 49.24 -55.27
CA ILE A 242 28.96 49.37 -56.16
C ILE A 242 30.14 50.13 -55.51
N TRP A 243 29.94 50.86 -54.40
CA TRP A 243 31.00 51.70 -53.81
C TRP A 243 31.39 51.38 -52.36
N GLY A 244 31.69 50.10 -52.08
CA GLY A 244 32.26 49.72 -50.79
C GLY A 244 32.68 48.26 -50.70
N GLY A 245 33.50 47.78 -51.65
CA GLY A 245 34.08 46.44 -51.58
C GLY A 245 35.25 46.37 -50.60
N ASN A 246 35.12 45.51 -49.59
CA ASN A 246 36.15 44.66 -48.98
C ASN A 246 35.39 43.71 -48.06
N GLY A 247 35.02 42.52 -48.51
CA GLY A 247 35.95 41.39 -48.58
C GLY A 247 35.57 40.42 -47.45
N SER A 248 35.49 39.12 -47.76
CA SER A 248 35.01 38.01 -46.91
C SER A 248 33.49 38.04 -46.64
N GLN A 249 32.63 37.23 -47.26
CA GLN A 249 32.72 35.77 -47.39
C GLN A 249 33.20 35.10 -46.10
N GLN A 250 32.49 35.38 -45.00
CA GLN A 250 32.57 34.54 -43.80
C GLN A 250 31.32 34.63 -42.92
N ASP A 251 30.11 34.69 -43.51
CA ASP A 251 28.89 34.96 -42.72
C ASP A 251 28.08 33.71 -42.35
N GLN A 252 28.75 32.57 -42.10
CA GLN A 252 28.10 31.39 -41.48
C GLN A 252 28.95 30.68 -40.40
N GLY A 253 30.13 31.20 -40.06
CA GLY A 253 31.01 30.61 -39.02
C GLY A 253 31.14 31.44 -37.73
N GLY A 254 30.72 32.72 -37.73
CA GLY A 254 30.96 33.66 -36.64
C GLY A 254 29.81 33.87 -35.65
N LYS A 255 28.55 33.55 -36.02
CA LYS A 255 27.39 33.74 -35.14
C LYS A 255 27.28 32.68 -34.05
N ARG A 256 27.51 31.41 -34.39
CA ARG A 256 27.54 30.29 -33.42
C ARG A 256 28.50 30.56 -32.27
N LYS A 257 29.67 31.14 -32.55
CA LYS A 257 30.66 31.44 -31.52
C LYS A 257 30.19 32.56 -30.58
N ARG A 258 29.60 33.64 -31.12
CA ARG A 258 29.10 34.77 -30.32
C ARG A 258 27.91 34.39 -29.42
N GLU A 259 27.05 33.50 -29.88
CA GLU A 259 25.83 33.10 -29.16
C GLU A 259 26.10 31.98 -28.14
N ASP A 260 27.03 31.05 -28.41
CA ASP A 260 27.62 30.16 -27.39
C ASP A 260 28.36 30.99 -26.32
N ASP A 261 29.00 32.10 -26.72
CA ASP A 261 29.71 33.02 -25.82
C ASP A 261 28.71 33.79 -24.90
N GLU A 262 27.52 34.16 -25.37
CA GLU A 262 26.48 34.86 -24.58
C GLU A 262 25.88 33.97 -23.47
N GLY A 263 25.52 32.72 -23.80
CA GLY A 263 25.05 31.74 -22.80
C GLY A 263 26.12 31.40 -21.76
N SER A 264 27.38 31.30 -22.20
CA SER A 264 28.51 31.12 -21.28
C SER A 264 28.81 32.37 -20.45
N ALA A 265 28.59 33.58 -20.98
CA ALA A 265 28.79 34.84 -20.26
C ALA A 265 27.76 35.02 -19.13
N ALA A 266 26.47 34.83 -19.42
CA ALA A 266 25.40 34.88 -18.42
C ALA A 266 25.61 33.82 -17.31
N GLY A 267 26.05 32.62 -17.68
CA GLY A 267 26.41 31.58 -16.71
C GLY A 267 27.62 31.94 -15.84
N LEU A 268 28.60 32.69 -16.37
CA LEU A 268 29.76 33.17 -15.61
C LEU A 268 29.38 34.28 -14.61
N GLU A 269 28.50 35.19 -14.99
CA GLU A 269 28.00 36.25 -14.10
C GLU A 269 27.19 35.67 -12.93
N MET A 270 26.31 34.70 -13.21
CA MET A 270 25.58 33.98 -12.16
C MET A 270 26.51 33.20 -11.23
N ARG A 271 27.55 32.57 -11.78
CA ARG A 271 28.56 31.91 -10.96
C ARG A 271 29.25 32.91 -10.04
N ASP A 272 29.70 34.05 -10.57
CA ASP A 272 30.37 35.08 -9.78
C ASP A 272 29.48 35.61 -8.64
N LEU A 273 28.19 35.82 -8.92
CA LEU A 273 27.22 36.22 -7.90
C LEU A 273 27.03 35.15 -6.82
N THR A 274 26.95 33.87 -7.19
CA THR A 274 26.86 32.77 -6.21
C THR A 274 28.14 32.62 -5.38
N GLU A 275 29.31 32.81 -5.97
CA GLU A 275 30.59 32.80 -5.27
C GLU A 275 30.69 33.97 -4.28
N GLN A 276 30.27 35.18 -4.68
CA GLN A 276 30.19 36.34 -3.80
C GLN A 276 29.23 36.11 -2.62
N LEU A 277 28.06 35.51 -2.86
CA LEU A 277 27.11 35.17 -1.80
C LEU A 277 27.67 34.15 -0.80
N LEU A 278 28.30 33.08 -1.30
CA LEU A 278 28.92 32.05 -0.44
C LEU A 278 30.11 32.62 0.36
N ASN A 279 30.91 33.50 -0.25
CA ASN A 279 32.00 34.20 0.43
C ASN A 279 31.49 35.17 1.50
N ASN A 280 30.38 35.87 1.25
CA ASN A 280 29.73 36.73 2.23
C ASN A 280 29.13 35.95 3.40
N GLN A 281 28.54 34.78 3.16
CA GLN A 281 28.01 33.93 4.25
C GLN A 281 29.12 33.29 5.07
N SER A 282 30.16 32.76 4.42
CA SER A 282 31.29 32.13 5.11
C SER A 282 32.10 33.13 5.95
N SER A 283 32.35 34.34 5.45
CA SER A 283 33.04 35.40 6.20
C SER A 283 32.27 35.86 7.44
N ARG A 284 30.93 35.95 7.36
CA ARG A 284 30.07 36.24 8.53
C ARG A 284 30.14 35.12 9.57
N ALA A 285 30.12 33.85 9.15
CA ALA A 285 30.25 32.71 10.04
C ALA A 285 31.61 32.66 10.77
N VAL A 286 32.72 32.94 10.07
CA VAL A 286 34.06 33.03 10.66
C VAL A 286 34.15 34.17 11.67
N THR A 287 33.55 35.32 11.36
CA THR A 287 33.51 36.49 12.24
C THR A 287 32.71 36.21 13.51
N ALA A 288 31.53 35.59 13.38
CA ALA A 288 30.70 35.16 14.50
C ALA A 288 31.45 34.17 15.41
N ARG A 289 32.18 33.21 14.83
CA ARG A 289 33.00 32.25 15.59
C ARG A 289 34.15 32.93 16.34
N ARG A 290 34.84 33.89 15.73
CA ARG A 290 35.89 34.69 16.39
C ARG A 290 35.34 35.54 17.54
N LEU A 291 34.13 36.08 17.40
CA LEU A 291 33.46 36.84 18.46
C LEU A 291 33.01 35.93 19.61
N MET A 292 32.44 34.76 19.32
CA MET A 292 32.11 33.77 20.36
C MET A 292 33.34 33.26 21.12
N CYS A 293 34.45 32.97 20.43
CA CYS A 293 35.68 32.56 21.10
C CYS A 293 36.26 33.67 21.99
N ARG A 294 36.16 34.95 21.58
CA ARG A 294 36.52 36.08 22.43
C ARG A 294 35.58 36.23 23.63
N TYR A 295 34.28 36.04 23.43
CA TYR A 295 33.29 36.14 24.50
C TYR A 295 33.45 35.02 25.55
N LEU A 296 33.66 33.79 25.11
CA LEU A 296 33.92 32.64 26.00
C LEU A 296 35.31 32.70 26.65
N GLY A 297 36.30 33.30 25.97
CA GLY A 297 37.62 33.57 26.56
C GLY A 297 37.59 34.68 27.62
N SER A 298 36.70 35.68 27.47
CA SER A 298 36.54 36.78 28.43
C SER A 298 35.72 36.40 29.67
N GLN A 299 35.00 35.27 29.67
CA GLN A 299 34.28 34.74 30.85
C GLN A 299 35.12 33.75 31.68
N ARG A 300 36.38 33.49 31.31
CA ARG A 300 37.32 32.59 32.01
C ARG A 300 38.47 33.30 32.73
N LEU A 301 38.40 34.63 32.88
CA LEU A 301 39.25 35.47 33.74
C LEU A 301 38.36 36.11 34.80
#